data_AF-W7ARP8-F1
#
_entry.id   AF-W7ARP8-F1
#
_cell.length_a   1.000
_cell.length_b   1.000
_cell.length_c   1.000
_cell.angle_alpha   90.00
_cell.angle_beta   90.00
_cell.angle_gamma   90.00
#
_symmetry.space_group_name_H-M   'P 1'
#
loop_
_entity.id
_entity.type
_entity.pdbx_description
1 polymer ?
#
loop_
_entity_poly.entity_id
_entity_poly.type
_entity_poly.pdbx_seq_one_letter_code
_entity_poly.pdbx_strand_id
1 'polypeptide(L)'
;MGKIKSNNDKLRNGKSNLDGNPKIGWLCNKNGLLLKTYRWLAKNATGIILLIHGLKAHTRLTFMRINLKIPNNNEGVIVDTNNYYIYKDSWIEKFNQSGYSVYALDLQGHGESQAWKNIRGEFSSFDDLVEDVIQYMNQIRYEISKDNKTDDKFHNIVPTTKKKLPMYVIGYSMGGNIALRILQLLNKEKEDIIKAWNSNSYKKCNAMLSNSTNINEIDNDMNNSNDYDSDNSYASTSATTNAIVSTSDKHEGLYNYLDKFNIKGCVILSGMIRIKTKLNPGNISLKYFYLPLINFLSFVLPHRRFWSLASYKRSKNIYSVSKYDKFRNNNGIRFKCMSELIKATITLDYNINYMPKDIPLLFVHSKDDSACSYEWTVLFYNKVNVNKKELHTVDGMGHAITMKPGNQGILKKIIDWISNLRSNDKYKGEKDEL
;
A
#
# COMPACT_ATOMS: atom_id res chain seq x y z
N MET A 1 -13.98 19.09 61.78
CA MET A 1 -14.35 18.81 60.38
C MET A 1 -13.73 19.89 59.50
N GLY A 2 -12.51 19.69 58.98
CA GLY A 2 -11.81 20.66 58.15
C GLY A 2 -10.89 19.93 57.18
N LYS A 3 -11.41 19.60 56.00
CA LYS A 3 -10.65 18.90 54.95
C LYS A 3 -9.73 19.89 54.25
N ILE A 4 -8.43 19.70 54.46
CA ILE A 4 -7.36 20.30 53.67
C ILE A 4 -7.44 19.74 52.24
N LYS A 5 -7.64 20.62 51.25
CA LYS A 5 -7.50 20.31 49.82
C LYS A 5 -6.03 19.98 49.53
N SER A 6 -5.77 18.73 49.17
CA SER A 6 -4.49 18.33 48.57
C SER A 6 -4.49 18.72 47.09
N ASN A 7 -3.62 19.67 46.73
CA ASN A 7 -3.27 20.08 45.38
C ASN A 7 -2.52 18.96 44.64
N ASN A 8 -3.22 17.93 44.18
CA ASN A 8 -2.62 16.84 43.38
C ASN A 8 -2.75 17.02 41.86
N ASP A 9 -3.34 18.11 41.37
CA ASP A 9 -3.59 18.30 39.93
C ASP A 9 -2.45 18.97 39.14
N LYS A 10 -1.28 19.22 39.74
CA LYS A 10 -0.13 19.85 39.05
C LYS A 10 1.12 18.98 38.89
N LEU A 11 1.05 17.68 39.20
CA LEU A 11 2.21 16.76 39.10
C LEU A 11 2.07 15.61 38.08
N ARG A 12 1.12 15.70 37.13
CA ARG A 12 1.20 14.92 35.87
C ARG A 12 2.07 15.67 34.86
N ASN A 13 3.36 15.75 35.16
CA ASN A 13 4.37 16.26 34.25
C ASN A 13 4.43 15.33 33.02
N GLY A 14 4.15 15.90 31.84
CA GLY A 14 4.09 15.17 30.58
C GLY A 14 5.43 14.53 30.22
N LYS A 15 5.50 13.20 30.24
CA LYS A 15 6.57 12.47 29.55
C LYS A 15 6.36 12.68 28.05
N SER A 16 7.12 13.60 27.45
CA SER A 16 7.19 13.69 25.99
C SER A 16 7.82 12.41 25.45
N ASN A 17 7.09 11.60 24.68
CA ASN A 17 7.71 10.47 24.00
C ASN A 17 8.67 11.02 22.93
N LEU A 18 9.89 10.48 22.86
CA LEU A 18 10.88 10.91 21.86
C LEU A 18 10.50 10.50 20.42
N ASP A 19 9.44 9.72 20.26
CA ASP A 19 8.94 9.26 18.96
C ASP A 19 8.10 10.29 18.21
N GLY A 20 8.05 11.54 18.70
CA GLY A 20 7.33 12.63 18.06
C GLY A 20 5.83 12.60 18.30
N ASN A 21 5.36 11.82 19.28
CA ASN A 21 3.96 11.71 19.70
C ASN A 21 2.99 11.43 18.53
N PRO A 22 3.16 10.33 17.78
CA PRO A 22 2.23 9.98 16.70
C PRO A 22 0.82 9.74 17.23
N LYS A 23 -0.19 10.02 16.40
CA LYS A 23 -1.54 9.48 16.64
C LYS A 23 -1.53 7.98 16.36
N ILE A 24 -1.44 7.20 17.42
CA ILE A 24 -1.49 5.73 17.37
C ILE A 24 -2.93 5.26 17.17
N GLY A 25 -3.11 4.21 16.38
CA GLY A 25 -4.38 3.52 16.18
C GLY A 25 -4.20 2.03 15.98
N TRP A 26 -5.32 1.37 15.68
CA TRP A 26 -5.38 -0.05 15.36
C TRP A 26 -6.30 -0.28 14.17
N LEU A 27 -5.94 -1.21 13.31
CA LEU A 27 -6.76 -1.71 12.20
C LEU A 27 -7.02 -3.20 12.43
N CYS A 28 -8.28 -3.62 12.44
CA CYS A 28 -8.62 -5.04 12.45
C CYS A 28 -8.68 -5.53 11.01
N ASN A 29 -7.83 -6.49 10.65
CA ASN A 29 -7.79 -7.02 9.28
C ASN A 29 -8.82 -8.13 9.04
N LYS A 30 -8.92 -8.60 7.78
CA LYS A 30 -9.85 -9.68 7.39
C LYS A 30 -9.66 -10.99 8.16
N ASN A 31 -8.47 -11.22 8.71
CA ASN A 31 -8.12 -12.41 9.49
C ASN A 31 -8.34 -12.20 11.00
N GLY A 32 -8.94 -11.07 11.42
CA GLY A 32 -9.20 -10.73 12.82
C GLY A 32 -7.97 -10.26 13.60
N LEU A 33 -6.85 -9.94 12.92
CA LEU A 33 -5.64 -9.46 13.56
C LEU A 33 -5.68 -7.94 13.74
N LEU A 34 -5.32 -7.48 14.93
CA LEU A 34 -5.11 -6.06 15.24
C LEU A 34 -3.72 -5.61 14.79
N LEU A 35 -3.70 -4.71 13.81
CA LEU A 35 -2.51 -4.11 13.24
C LEU A 35 -2.31 -2.71 13.80
N LYS A 36 -1.12 -2.44 14.33
CA LYS A 36 -0.76 -1.14 14.89
C LYS A 36 -0.58 -0.13 13.76
N THR A 37 -1.22 1.02 13.86
CA THR A 37 -1.10 2.11 12.89
C THR A 37 -0.52 3.36 13.55
N TYR A 38 0.22 4.15 12.77
CA TYR A 38 0.91 5.35 13.23
C TYR A 38 0.68 6.50 12.26
N ARG A 39 0.47 7.70 12.81
CA ARG A 39 0.23 8.92 12.03
C ARG A 39 1.01 10.08 12.65
N TRP A 40 1.99 10.60 11.91
CA TRP A 40 2.69 11.84 12.24
C TRP A 40 2.18 12.94 11.32
N LEU A 41 1.30 13.78 11.86
CA LEU A 41 0.54 14.75 11.08
C LEU A 41 1.29 16.08 10.97
N ALA A 42 1.40 16.60 9.75
CA ALA A 42 1.86 17.96 9.50
C ALA A 42 0.67 18.93 9.60
N LYS A 43 0.91 20.15 10.12
CA LYS A 43 -0.13 21.17 10.37
C LYS A 43 -0.89 21.57 9.10
N ASN A 44 -0.18 21.70 7.97
CA ASN A 44 -0.73 22.03 6.65
C ASN A 44 -0.22 21.03 5.62
N ALA A 45 -0.70 19.78 5.71
CA ALA A 45 -0.20 18.71 4.87
C ALA A 45 -0.50 18.96 3.39
N THR A 46 0.55 19.00 2.58
CA THR A 46 0.52 19.15 1.12
C THR A 46 0.43 17.81 0.38
N GLY A 47 0.52 16.71 1.13
CA GLY A 47 0.46 15.35 0.64
C GLY A 47 0.62 14.33 1.77
N ILE A 48 0.48 13.06 1.42
CA ILE A 48 0.56 11.92 2.31
C ILE A 48 1.78 11.07 1.92
N ILE A 49 2.61 10.71 2.88
CA ILE A 49 3.61 9.65 2.73
C ILE A 49 3.10 8.40 3.43
N LEU A 50 2.93 7.31 2.68
CA LEU A 50 2.63 5.98 3.23
C LEU A 50 3.92 5.15 3.30
N LEU A 51 4.40 4.86 4.51
CA LEU A 51 5.61 4.07 4.74
C LEU A 51 5.26 2.59 5.00
N ILE A 52 5.94 1.69 4.30
CA ILE A 52 5.76 0.23 4.42
C ILE A 52 7.11 -0.41 4.74
N HIS A 53 7.23 -1.02 5.92
CA HIS A 53 8.49 -1.59 6.40
C HIS A 53 8.80 -2.98 5.81
N GLY A 54 10.03 -3.45 6.03
CA GLY A 54 10.52 -4.75 5.55
C GLY A 54 10.27 -5.93 6.50
N LEU A 55 10.60 -7.13 6.02
CA LEU A 55 10.51 -8.37 6.80
C LEU A 55 11.42 -8.32 8.04
N LYS A 56 10.92 -8.81 9.19
CA LYS A 56 11.60 -8.76 10.49
C LYS A 56 12.04 -7.36 10.91
N ALA A 57 11.36 -6.33 10.44
CA ALA A 57 11.47 -4.98 10.96
C ALA A 57 10.09 -4.49 11.39
N HIS A 58 9.97 -3.21 11.68
CA HIS A 58 8.68 -2.53 11.88
C HIS A 58 8.85 -1.04 11.56
N THR A 59 7.77 -0.26 11.59
CA THR A 59 7.76 1.14 11.14
C THR A 59 8.85 1.96 11.82
N ARG A 60 8.79 2.04 13.15
CA ARG A 60 9.70 2.87 13.93
C ARG A 60 11.16 2.44 13.78
N LEU A 61 11.43 1.13 13.72
CA LEU A 61 12.79 0.63 13.50
C LEU A 61 13.33 0.99 12.11
N THR A 62 12.48 1.02 11.09
CA THR A 62 12.92 1.20 9.70
C THR A 62 13.15 2.67 9.35
N PHE A 63 12.33 3.57 9.92
CA PHE A 63 12.27 4.97 9.48
C PHE A 63 12.58 6.00 10.57
N MET A 64 12.79 5.57 11.83
CA MET A 64 13.19 6.47 12.93
C MET A 64 14.67 6.33 13.26
N ARG A 65 15.22 7.37 13.90
CA ARG A 65 16.57 7.27 14.46
C ARG A 65 16.51 6.39 15.70
N ILE A 66 17.51 5.53 15.86
CA ILE A 66 17.57 4.60 16.99
C ILE A 66 18.51 5.13 18.07
N ASN A 67 18.03 5.15 19.30
CA ASN A 67 18.77 5.56 20.49
C ASN A 67 19.57 4.39 21.08
N LEU A 68 20.68 4.01 20.42
CA LEU A 68 21.58 2.99 20.94
C LEU A 68 22.88 3.61 21.43
N LYS A 69 23.10 3.55 22.73
CA LYS A 69 24.41 3.79 23.33
C LYS A 69 25.17 2.48 23.32
N ILE A 70 26.17 2.36 22.45
CA ILE A 70 27.12 1.25 22.47
C ILE A 70 28.23 1.65 23.45
N PRO A 71 28.32 1.07 24.67
CA PRO A 71 29.40 1.40 25.58
C PRO A 71 30.74 0.85 25.06
N ASN A 72 31.82 1.54 25.39
CA ASN A 72 33.17 1.22 24.90
C ASN A 72 33.76 -0.08 25.49
N ASN A 73 33.24 -0.61 26.61
CA ASN A 73 33.94 -1.60 27.44
C ASN A 73 33.11 -2.85 27.82
N ASN A 74 32.51 -3.58 26.87
CA ASN A 74 31.86 -4.90 27.10
C ASN A 74 30.77 -4.98 28.20
N GLU A 75 30.37 -3.87 28.82
CA GLU A 75 29.18 -3.80 29.66
C GLU A 75 27.93 -3.64 28.79
N GLY A 76 26.80 -4.15 29.25
CA GLY A 76 25.57 -4.26 28.46
C GLY A 76 25.13 -2.94 27.80
N VAL A 77 24.60 -3.03 26.58
CA VAL A 77 23.97 -1.90 25.88
C VAL A 77 22.83 -1.38 26.74
N ILE A 78 22.95 -0.16 27.28
CA ILE A 78 21.85 0.51 27.99
C ILE A 78 20.89 1.02 26.91
N VAL A 79 19.83 0.25 26.72
CA VAL A 79 18.69 0.63 25.90
C VAL A 79 17.65 1.24 26.84
N ASP A 80 17.44 2.55 26.75
CA ASP A 80 16.22 3.14 27.33
C ASP A 80 15.02 2.59 26.54
N THR A 81 14.34 1.61 27.14
CA THR A 81 13.24 0.89 26.50
C THR A 81 12.02 1.76 26.23
N ASN A 82 11.93 2.93 26.88
CA ASN A 82 10.84 3.90 26.65
C ASN A 82 11.20 4.92 25.57
N ASN A 83 12.48 5.18 25.33
CA ASN A 83 12.99 6.22 24.44
C ASN A 83 13.86 5.67 23.28
N TYR A 84 13.54 4.45 22.83
CA TYR A 84 14.31 3.73 21.81
C TYR A 84 14.28 4.40 20.44
N TYR A 85 13.11 4.93 20.04
CA TYR A 85 12.89 5.52 18.72
C TYR A 85 12.83 7.04 18.85
N ILE A 86 13.66 7.72 18.08
CA ILE A 86 13.79 9.18 18.10
C ILE A 86 13.26 9.75 16.79
N TYR A 87 12.30 10.66 16.91
CA TYR A 87 11.72 11.42 15.81
C TYR A 87 12.69 12.46 15.26
N LYS A 88 13.42 13.16 16.14
CA LYS A 88 14.42 14.15 15.72
C LYS A 88 15.49 13.53 14.81
N ASP A 89 15.74 14.18 13.69
CA ASP A 89 16.62 13.81 12.58
C ASP A 89 16.26 12.48 11.90
N SER A 90 15.01 12.03 12.04
CA SER A 90 14.49 10.83 11.37
C SER A 90 13.94 11.13 9.97
N TRP A 91 13.67 10.07 9.19
CA TRP A 91 12.97 10.20 7.92
C TRP A 91 11.58 10.79 8.10
N ILE A 92 10.87 10.35 9.14
CA ILE A 92 9.52 10.80 9.46
C ILE A 92 9.50 12.31 9.70
N GLU A 93 10.41 12.82 10.53
CA GLU A 93 10.50 14.26 10.80
C GLU A 93 10.81 15.05 9.53
N LYS A 94 11.74 14.58 8.69
CA LYS A 94 12.08 15.29 7.45
C LYS A 94 10.93 15.34 6.46
N PHE A 95 10.11 14.30 6.38
CA PHE A 95 8.87 14.35 5.59
C PHE A 95 7.87 15.36 6.19
N ASN A 96 7.70 15.39 7.51
CA ASN A 96 6.84 16.38 8.16
C ASN A 96 7.35 17.82 7.96
N GLN A 97 8.66 18.06 8.08
CA GLN A 97 9.30 19.35 7.80
C GLN A 97 9.13 19.76 6.33
N SER A 98 9.05 18.80 5.42
CA SER A 98 8.77 19.02 3.98
C SER A 98 7.27 19.19 3.68
N GLY A 99 6.43 19.26 4.70
CA GLY A 99 4.99 19.53 4.57
C GLY A 99 4.13 18.32 4.24
N TYR A 100 4.60 17.09 4.52
CA TYR A 100 3.82 15.87 4.31
C TYR A 100 3.37 15.25 5.63
N SER A 101 2.14 14.75 5.70
CA SER A 101 1.73 13.87 6.80
C SER A 101 2.19 12.44 6.52
N VAL A 102 2.78 11.79 7.52
CA VAL A 102 3.33 10.43 7.40
C VAL A 102 2.38 9.43 8.07
N TYR A 103 2.02 8.40 7.32
CA TYR A 103 1.17 7.30 7.74
C TYR A 103 1.94 6.00 7.58
N ALA A 104 1.77 5.08 8.53
CA ALA A 104 2.41 3.77 8.49
C ALA A 104 1.65 2.75 9.34
N LEU A 105 1.95 1.47 9.14
CA LEU A 105 1.50 0.38 9.99
C LEU A 105 2.62 -0.61 10.25
N ASP A 106 2.52 -1.32 11.37
CA ASP A 106 3.28 -2.55 11.54
C ASP A 106 2.51 -3.71 10.86
N LEU A 107 3.18 -4.43 9.96
CA LEU A 107 2.61 -5.56 9.23
C LEU A 107 2.31 -6.74 10.18
N GLN A 108 1.48 -7.70 9.73
CA GLN A 108 1.14 -8.89 10.51
C GLN A 108 2.39 -9.56 11.10
N GLY A 109 2.36 -9.85 12.40
CA GLY A 109 3.44 -10.49 13.11
C GLY A 109 4.70 -9.65 13.34
N HIS A 110 4.70 -8.37 12.96
CA HIS A 110 5.82 -7.44 13.11
C HIS A 110 5.48 -6.33 14.10
N GLY A 111 6.51 -5.71 14.69
CA GLY A 111 6.34 -4.56 15.58
C GLY A 111 5.35 -4.84 16.72
N GLU A 112 4.41 -3.92 16.90
CA GLU A 112 3.34 -4.08 17.88
C GLU A 112 2.09 -4.79 17.35
N SER A 113 2.03 -5.11 16.05
CA SER A 113 0.88 -5.80 15.45
C SER A 113 0.76 -7.24 15.94
N GLN A 114 -0.47 -7.76 15.98
CA GLN A 114 -0.72 -9.15 16.30
C GLN A 114 -0.12 -10.09 15.24
N ALA A 115 0.20 -11.30 15.67
CA ALA A 115 0.85 -12.30 14.86
C ALA A 115 -0.10 -13.42 14.47
N TRP A 116 -0.05 -13.83 13.20
CA TRP A 116 -0.79 -15.00 12.75
C TRP A 116 -0.41 -16.23 13.57
N LYS A 117 -1.42 -16.90 14.15
CA LYS A 117 -1.23 -18.05 15.06
C LYS A 117 -0.22 -17.77 16.20
N ASN A 118 -0.14 -16.52 16.66
CA ASN A 118 0.81 -16.06 17.69
C ASN A 118 2.29 -16.27 17.34
N ILE A 119 2.65 -16.44 16.06
CA ILE A 119 4.04 -16.62 15.63
C ILE A 119 4.56 -15.34 14.97
N ARG A 120 5.49 -14.66 15.65
CA ARG A 120 6.12 -13.42 15.15
C ARG A 120 6.79 -13.62 13.80
N GLY A 121 6.56 -12.68 12.89
CA GLY A 121 7.10 -12.68 11.52
C GLY A 121 6.48 -13.72 10.58
N GLU A 122 5.42 -14.42 11.00
CA GLU A 122 4.67 -15.35 10.16
C GLU A 122 3.35 -14.72 9.69
N PHE A 123 2.96 -15.08 8.47
CA PHE A 123 1.70 -14.69 7.83
C PHE A 123 1.20 -15.87 6.99
N SER A 124 -0.11 -15.94 6.78
CA SER A 124 -0.77 -17.02 6.03
C SER A 124 -0.47 -16.96 4.55
N SER A 125 -0.67 -15.80 3.94
CA SER A 125 -0.46 -15.48 2.53
C SER A 125 0.26 -14.15 2.43
N PHE A 126 1.13 -13.99 1.44
CA PHE A 126 1.74 -12.69 1.17
C PHE A 126 0.71 -11.64 0.74
N ASP A 127 -0.32 -12.04 -0.01
CA ASP A 127 -1.36 -11.13 -0.49
C ASP A 127 -2.18 -10.55 0.68
N ASP A 128 -2.28 -11.26 1.82
CA ASP A 128 -2.91 -10.71 3.04
C ASP A 128 -2.19 -9.44 3.52
N LEU A 129 -0.85 -9.38 3.41
CA LEU A 129 -0.09 -8.18 3.76
C LEU A 129 -0.38 -7.02 2.81
N VAL A 130 -0.61 -7.31 1.54
CA VAL A 130 -0.94 -6.29 0.52
C VAL A 130 -2.33 -5.72 0.78
N GLU A 131 -3.29 -6.61 1.06
CA GLU A 131 -4.67 -6.24 1.39
C GLU A 131 -4.78 -5.43 2.68
N ASP A 132 -4.00 -5.76 3.72
CA ASP A 132 -3.95 -4.98 4.95
C ASP A 132 -3.54 -3.53 4.70
N VAL A 133 -2.53 -3.32 3.84
CA VAL A 133 -2.08 -1.96 3.49
C VAL A 133 -3.15 -1.22 2.70
N ILE A 134 -3.82 -1.87 1.74
CA ILE A 134 -4.93 -1.29 0.99
C ILE A 134 -6.10 -0.94 1.93
N GLN A 135 -6.41 -1.81 2.89
CA GLN A 135 -7.42 -1.56 3.91
C GLN A 135 -7.05 -0.33 4.75
N TYR A 136 -5.79 -0.21 5.16
CA TYR A 136 -5.32 0.98 5.86
C TYR A 136 -5.41 2.24 5.00
N MET A 137 -5.05 2.18 3.71
CA MET A 137 -5.22 3.29 2.78
C MET A 137 -6.68 3.75 2.68
N ASN A 138 -7.64 2.82 2.72
CA ASN A 138 -9.06 3.16 2.77
C ASN A 138 -9.45 3.87 4.08
N GLN A 139 -8.92 3.41 5.22
CA GLN A 139 -9.14 4.05 6.52
C GLN A 139 -8.57 5.48 6.55
N ILE A 140 -7.34 5.68 6.08
CA ILE A 140 -6.70 7.00 5.97
C ILE A 140 -7.61 7.96 5.20
N ARG A 141 -8.09 7.51 4.04
CA ARG A 141 -8.97 8.32 3.20
C ARG A 141 -10.28 8.66 3.89
N TYR A 142 -10.90 7.68 4.55
CA TYR A 142 -12.14 7.89 5.29
C TYR A 142 -11.95 8.93 6.40
N GLU A 143 -10.89 8.81 7.20
CA GLU A 143 -10.56 9.75 8.27
C GLU A 143 -10.34 11.17 7.74
N ILE A 144 -9.55 11.33 6.67
CA ILE A 144 -9.32 12.64 6.03
C ILE A 144 -10.62 13.23 5.50
N SER A 145 -11.51 12.41 4.92
CA SER A 145 -12.81 12.89 4.43
C SER A 145 -13.75 13.32 5.55
N LYS A 146 -13.65 12.70 6.73
CA LYS A 146 -14.47 13.01 7.90
C LYS A 146 -14.03 14.32 8.55
N ASP A 147 -12.73 14.49 8.77
CA ASP A 147 -12.17 15.70 9.38
C ASP A 147 -12.56 16.95 8.59
N ASN A 148 -12.58 16.87 7.25
CA ASN A 148 -13.01 17.97 6.38
C ASN A 148 -14.50 18.33 6.52
N LYS A 149 -15.39 17.37 6.81
CA LYS A 149 -16.84 17.65 6.98
C LYS A 149 -17.17 18.36 8.29
N THR A 150 -16.33 18.22 9.31
CA THR A 150 -16.51 18.90 10.60
C THR A 150 -16.20 20.39 10.53
N ASP A 151 -15.31 20.82 9.63
CA ASP A 151 -14.97 22.24 9.43
C ASP A 151 -16.03 22.99 8.60
N ASP A 152 -16.71 22.31 7.67
CA ASP A 152 -17.73 22.93 6.79
C ASP A 152 -19.09 23.18 7.48
N LYS A 153 -19.29 22.75 8.73
CA LYS A 153 -20.55 22.99 9.45
C LYS A 153 -20.79 24.46 9.82
N PHE A 154 -19.83 25.36 9.58
CA PHE A 154 -19.97 26.78 9.90
C PHE A 154 -20.16 27.72 8.71
N HIS A 155 -20.07 27.28 7.46
CA HIS A 155 -20.41 28.14 6.31
C HIS A 155 -21.06 27.33 5.17
N ASN A 156 -22.37 27.51 5.01
CA ASN A 156 -23.05 27.21 3.74
C ASN A 156 -22.50 28.13 2.66
N ILE A 157 -22.03 27.57 1.54
CA ILE A 157 -22.18 28.03 0.12
C ILE A 157 -21.21 27.18 -0.73
N VAL A 158 -21.78 26.37 -1.63
CA VAL A 158 -21.15 25.52 -2.68
C VAL A 158 -20.21 24.41 -2.17
N PRO A 159 -20.46 23.11 -2.48
CA PRO A 159 -19.49 22.06 -2.21
C PRO A 159 -18.31 22.22 -3.18
N THR A 160 -17.34 23.08 -2.86
CA THR A 160 -16.03 22.99 -3.50
C THR A 160 -15.45 21.63 -3.14
N THR A 161 -15.39 20.72 -4.11
CA THR A 161 -14.78 19.40 -3.96
C THR A 161 -13.32 19.55 -3.56
N LYS A 162 -13.06 19.60 -2.25
CA LYS A 162 -11.72 19.82 -1.69
C LYS A 162 -10.78 18.75 -2.27
N LYS A 163 -9.78 19.21 -3.03
CA LYS A 163 -8.85 18.37 -3.80
C LYS A 163 -8.22 17.32 -2.88
N LYS A 164 -8.37 16.03 -3.22
CA LYS A 164 -7.75 14.92 -2.47
C LYS A 164 -6.25 15.17 -2.35
N LEU A 165 -5.68 14.96 -1.16
CA LEU A 165 -4.23 15.06 -0.97
C LEU A 165 -3.51 14.00 -1.80
N PRO A 166 -2.40 14.33 -2.48
CA PRO A 166 -1.61 13.35 -3.22
C PRO A 166 -0.92 12.38 -2.25
N MET A 167 -0.98 11.09 -2.55
CA MET A 167 -0.34 10.03 -1.77
C MET A 167 0.92 9.52 -2.47
N TYR A 168 2.01 9.38 -1.73
CA TYR A 168 3.25 8.75 -2.19
C TYR A 168 3.53 7.52 -1.34
N VAL A 169 3.65 6.37 -1.98
CA VAL A 169 3.87 5.08 -1.30
C VAL A 169 5.36 4.79 -1.30
N ILE A 170 5.93 4.49 -0.13
CA ILE A 170 7.36 4.19 0.02
C ILE A 170 7.49 2.84 0.73
N GLY A 171 8.05 1.87 0.02
CA GLY A 171 8.22 0.52 0.52
C GLY A 171 9.69 0.13 0.64
N TYR A 172 10.07 -0.42 1.80
CA TYR A 172 11.41 -0.95 2.06
C TYR A 172 11.45 -2.47 2.04
N SER A 173 12.36 -3.07 1.26
CA SER A 173 12.55 -4.53 1.20
C SER A 173 11.24 -5.25 0.83
N MET A 174 10.74 -6.14 1.67
CA MET A 174 9.41 -6.74 1.55
C MET A 174 8.30 -5.71 1.33
N GLY A 175 8.37 -4.56 2.01
CA GLY A 175 7.44 -3.45 1.85
C GLY A 175 7.50 -2.82 0.45
N GLY A 176 8.65 -2.86 -0.23
CA GLY A 176 8.79 -2.43 -1.62
C GLY A 176 8.07 -3.36 -2.60
N ASN A 177 8.08 -4.67 -2.34
CA ASN A 177 7.26 -5.62 -3.09
C ASN A 177 5.77 -5.37 -2.85
N ILE A 178 5.36 -5.18 -1.60
CA ILE A 178 3.97 -4.82 -1.25
C ILE A 178 3.54 -3.55 -1.99
N ALA A 179 4.35 -2.49 -1.98
CA ALA A 179 4.05 -1.24 -2.67
C ALA A 179 3.80 -1.43 -4.18
N LEU A 180 4.63 -2.22 -4.86
CA LEU A 180 4.43 -2.55 -6.28
C LEU A 180 3.19 -3.42 -6.51
N ARG A 181 2.95 -4.41 -5.64
CA ARG A 181 1.76 -5.27 -5.71
C ARG A 181 0.47 -4.47 -5.54
N ILE A 182 0.45 -3.45 -4.68
CA ILE A 182 -0.69 -2.52 -4.56
C ILE A 182 -0.99 -1.87 -5.92
N LEU A 183 0.03 -1.34 -6.60
CA LEU A 183 -0.17 -0.71 -7.91
C LEU A 183 -0.72 -1.70 -8.94
N GLN A 184 -0.17 -2.92 -8.98
CA GLN A 184 -0.65 -3.98 -9.88
C GLN A 184 -2.11 -4.37 -9.62
N LEU A 185 -2.49 -4.54 -8.35
CA LEU A 185 -3.85 -4.93 -7.98
C LEU A 185 -4.86 -3.82 -8.33
N LEU A 186 -4.54 -2.56 -8.00
CA LEU A 186 -5.43 -1.44 -8.28
C LEU A 186 -5.62 -1.18 -9.77
N ASN A 187 -4.57 -1.33 -10.57
CA ASN A 187 -4.68 -1.17 -12.02
C ASN A 187 -5.41 -2.37 -12.66
N LYS A 188 -5.17 -3.59 -12.19
CA LYS A 188 -5.91 -4.78 -12.64
C LYS A 188 -7.41 -4.63 -12.35
N GLU A 189 -7.78 -4.20 -11.16
CA GLU A 189 -9.18 -3.94 -10.78
C GLU A 189 -9.81 -2.88 -11.69
N LYS A 190 -9.07 -1.80 -12.00
CA LYS A 190 -9.50 -0.78 -12.97
C LYS A 190 -9.77 -1.39 -14.35
N GLU A 191 -8.86 -2.20 -14.88
CA GLU A 191 -9.04 -2.87 -16.17
C GLU A 191 -10.23 -3.83 -16.19
N ASP A 192 -10.42 -4.59 -15.11
CA ASP A 192 -11.51 -5.56 -14.98
C ASP A 192 -12.88 -4.85 -14.92
N ILE A 193 -12.98 -3.70 -14.23
CA ILE A 193 -14.18 -2.86 -14.21
C ILE A 193 -14.49 -2.31 -15.61
N ILE A 194 -13.48 -1.82 -16.34
CA ILE A 194 -13.67 -1.29 -17.71
C ILE A 194 -14.16 -2.41 -18.64
N LYS A 195 -13.60 -3.62 -18.54
CA LYS A 195 -14.04 -4.78 -19.33
C LYS A 195 -15.48 -5.18 -19.00
N ALA A 196 -15.83 -5.23 -17.72
CA ALA A 196 -17.18 -5.56 -17.28
C ALA A 196 -18.21 -4.51 -17.76
N TRP A 197 -17.85 -3.23 -17.69
CA TRP A 197 -18.68 -2.14 -18.21
C TRP A 197 -18.92 -2.29 -19.71
N ASN A 198 -17.85 -2.45 -20.50
CA ASN A 198 -17.96 -2.60 -21.94
C ASN A 198 -18.82 -3.82 -22.32
N SER A 199 -18.63 -4.97 -21.63
CA SER A 199 -19.45 -6.16 -21.86
C SER A 199 -20.94 -5.91 -21.60
N ASN A 200 -21.28 -5.18 -20.53
CA ASN A 200 -22.67 -4.83 -20.21
C ASN A 200 -23.26 -3.83 -21.21
N SER A 201 -22.47 -2.87 -21.69
CA SER A 201 -22.88 -1.95 -22.76
C SER A 201 -23.16 -2.69 -24.07
N TYR A 202 -22.29 -3.62 -24.49
CA TYR A 202 -22.53 -4.43 -25.68
C TYR A 202 -23.77 -5.32 -25.54
N LYS A 203 -23.98 -5.95 -24.39
CA LYS A 203 -25.22 -6.74 -24.13
C LYS A 203 -26.47 -5.87 -24.22
N LYS A 204 -26.42 -4.65 -23.69
CA LYS A 204 -27.54 -3.70 -23.77
C LYS A 204 -27.80 -3.22 -25.21
N CYS A 205 -26.75 -2.92 -25.97
CA CYS A 205 -26.86 -2.56 -27.38
C CYS A 205 -27.40 -3.73 -28.23
N ASN A 206 -26.94 -4.96 -28.00
CA ASN A 206 -27.43 -6.14 -28.70
C ASN A 206 -28.89 -6.45 -28.38
N ALA A 207 -29.32 -6.29 -27.12
CA ALA A 207 -30.73 -6.43 -26.73
C ALA A 207 -31.63 -5.36 -27.38
N MET A 208 -31.12 -4.13 -27.55
CA MET A 208 -31.82 -3.08 -28.28
C MET A 208 -31.89 -3.36 -29.78
N LEU A 209 -30.80 -3.85 -30.38
CA LEU A 209 -30.74 -4.25 -31.79
C LEU A 209 -31.67 -5.42 -32.09
N SER A 210 -31.70 -6.46 -31.22
CA SER A 210 -32.61 -7.61 -31.38
C SER A 210 -34.08 -7.23 -31.25
N ASN A 211 -34.41 -6.22 -30.42
CA ASN A 211 -35.76 -5.68 -30.31
C ASN A 211 -36.13 -4.75 -31.48
N SER A 212 -35.15 -4.16 -32.17
CA SER A 212 -35.38 -3.30 -33.34
C SER A 212 -35.54 -4.08 -34.66
N THR A 213 -35.13 -5.36 -34.71
CA THR A 213 -35.29 -6.22 -35.89
C THR A 213 -36.65 -6.93 -35.99
N ASN A 214 -37.58 -6.71 -35.05
CA ASN A 214 -38.92 -7.31 -35.09
C ASN A 214 -40.03 -6.36 -35.58
N ILE A 215 -39.68 -5.31 -36.32
CA ILE A 215 -40.66 -4.44 -36.99
C ILE A 215 -40.32 -4.43 -38.47
N ASN A 216 -40.71 -5.50 -39.17
CA ASN A 216 -40.95 -5.52 -40.63
C ASN A 216 -41.51 -6.89 -41.02
N GLU A 217 -42.74 -7.20 -40.62
CA GLU A 217 -43.66 -8.02 -41.41
C GLU A 217 -45.06 -7.40 -41.26
N ILE A 218 -45.45 -6.59 -42.25
CA ILE A 218 -46.82 -6.16 -42.46
C ILE A 218 -47.23 -6.65 -43.86
N ASP A 219 -48.29 -7.46 -43.83
CA ASP A 219 -49.33 -7.75 -44.84
C ASP A 219 -48.98 -8.48 -46.15
N ASN A 220 -49.57 -9.67 -46.36
CA ASN A 220 -50.90 -9.78 -46.98
C ASN A 220 -51.45 -11.22 -47.09
N ASP A 221 -52.79 -11.26 -47.15
CA ASP A 221 -53.68 -12.27 -47.76
C ASP A 221 -54.36 -13.38 -46.92
N MET A 222 -55.56 -12.99 -46.44
CA MET A 222 -56.90 -13.49 -46.81
C MET A 222 -57.36 -14.95 -46.54
N ASN A 223 -58.47 -15.00 -45.78
CA ASN A 223 -59.61 -15.93 -45.79
C ASN A 223 -59.35 -17.37 -45.25
N ASN A 224 -60.21 -18.00 -44.44
CA ASN A 224 -61.67 -17.94 -44.34
C ASN A 224 -62.18 -18.63 -43.04
N SER A 225 -63.38 -18.22 -42.62
CA SER A 225 -64.43 -18.91 -41.83
C SER A 225 -64.24 -19.31 -40.36
N ASN A 226 -64.92 -18.53 -39.50
CA ASN A 226 -65.97 -18.87 -38.52
C ASN A 226 -65.81 -20.10 -37.61
N ASP A 227 -65.81 -19.89 -36.28
CA ASP A 227 -67.01 -20.20 -35.47
C ASP A 227 -66.93 -19.76 -33.98
N TYR A 228 -68.04 -19.14 -33.54
CA TYR A 228 -68.67 -18.97 -32.21
C TYR A 228 -68.00 -18.23 -31.02
N ASP A 229 -68.53 -17.02 -30.78
CA ASP A 229 -69.19 -16.49 -29.56
C ASP A 229 -68.76 -16.96 -28.15
N SER A 230 -68.32 -16.01 -27.31
CA SER A 230 -69.26 -15.27 -26.44
C SER A 230 -68.57 -14.24 -25.53
N ASP A 231 -69.10 -13.03 -25.61
CA ASP A 231 -69.23 -11.93 -24.65
C ASP A 231 -68.21 -11.66 -23.53
N ASN A 232 -67.69 -10.44 -23.66
CA ASN A 232 -66.94 -9.65 -22.69
C ASN A 232 -67.80 -9.18 -21.50
N SER A 233 -67.18 -9.12 -20.32
CA SER A 233 -67.45 -8.03 -19.39
C SER A 233 -66.22 -7.64 -18.54
N TYR A 234 -66.11 -6.32 -18.33
CA TYR A 234 -65.35 -5.56 -17.35
C TYR A 234 -63.87 -5.20 -17.55
N ALA A 235 -63.69 -3.87 -17.51
CA ALA A 235 -62.48 -3.08 -17.56
C ALA A 235 -61.65 -3.13 -16.26
N SER A 236 -60.35 -2.83 -16.34
CA SER A 236 -59.78 -1.56 -15.84
C SER A 236 -58.24 -1.56 -15.79
N THR A 237 -57.65 -0.58 -16.50
CA THR A 237 -56.47 0.25 -16.17
C THR A 237 -55.19 -0.37 -15.58
N SER A 238 -54.06 -0.20 -16.28
CA SER A 238 -52.83 0.25 -15.63
C SER A 238 -52.06 1.23 -16.53
N ALA A 239 -51.85 2.43 -16.01
CA ALA A 239 -51.06 3.49 -16.60
C ALA A 239 -49.57 3.21 -16.40
N THR A 240 -48.75 3.42 -17.44
CA THR A 240 -47.32 3.70 -17.22
C THR A 240 -46.86 4.81 -18.14
N THR A 241 -46.51 5.92 -17.52
CA THR A 241 -46.07 7.18 -18.09
C THR A 241 -44.70 7.02 -18.75
N ASN A 242 -44.62 7.35 -20.05
CA ASN A 242 -43.36 7.51 -20.76
C ASN A 242 -42.67 8.81 -20.32
N ALA A 243 -41.71 8.71 -19.40
CA ALA A 243 -40.76 9.79 -19.13
C ALA A 243 -39.48 9.54 -19.95
N ILE A 244 -39.41 10.19 -21.12
CA ILE A 244 -38.17 10.37 -21.86
C ILE A 244 -37.30 11.33 -21.04
N VAL A 245 -36.42 10.78 -20.21
CA VAL A 245 -35.35 11.57 -19.58
C VAL A 245 -34.19 11.64 -20.58
N SER A 246 -33.96 12.87 -21.03
CA SER A 246 -32.90 13.31 -21.91
C SER A 246 -31.53 12.72 -21.55
N THR A 247 -30.90 12.19 -22.58
CA THR A 247 -29.52 11.74 -22.61
C THR A 247 -28.57 12.94 -22.61
N SER A 248 -28.17 13.45 -21.45
CA SER A 248 -26.98 14.31 -21.36
C SER A 248 -26.20 14.29 -20.03
N ASP A 249 -26.74 13.77 -18.91
CA ASP A 249 -26.08 13.89 -17.59
C ASP A 249 -25.53 12.58 -16.98
N LYS A 250 -24.79 11.76 -17.74
CA LYS A 250 -24.15 10.53 -17.21
C LYS A 250 -22.64 10.40 -17.45
N HIS A 251 -21.94 11.52 -17.61
CA HIS A 251 -20.47 11.50 -17.76
C HIS A 251 -19.69 11.56 -16.43
N GLU A 252 -20.33 11.54 -15.26
CA GLU A 252 -19.68 11.86 -13.99
C GLU A 252 -19.71 10.73 -12.94
N GLY A 253 -19.21 9.52 -13.26
CA GLY A 253 -19.36 8.40 -12.31
C GLY A 253 -18.53 7.14 -12.45
N LEU A 254 -17.42 7.10 -13.19
CA LEU A 254 -16.52 5.93 -13.16
C LEU A 254 -15.33 6.20 -12.21
N TYR A 255 -15.56 6.06 -10.91
CA TYR A 255 -14.52 6.25 -9.90
C TYR A 255 -13.40 5.20 -10.06
N ASN A 256 -12.28 5.59 -10.66
CA ASN A 256 -11.06 4.79 -10.78
C ASN A 256 -10.48 4.41 -9.39
N TYR A 257 -10.05 3.16 -9.21
CA TYR A 257 -9.45 2.68 -7.96
C TYR A 257 -8.02 3.22 -7.69
N LEU A 258 -7.29 3.65 -8.72
CA LEU A 258 -6.03 4.39 -8.55
C LEU A 258 -6.30 5.84 -8.11
N ASP A 259 -7.26 6.52 -8.75
CA ASP A 259 -7.70 7.88 -8.37
C ASP A 259 -8.45 7.91 -7.03
N LYS A 260 -8.91 6.74 -6.57
CA LYS A 260 -9.50 6.53 -5.25
C LYS A 260 -8.56 7.01 -4.15
N PHE A 261 -7.27 6.68 -4.28
CA PHE A 261 -6.22 6.98 -3.30
C PHE A 261 -5.37 8.19 -3.70
N ASN A 262 -5.52 8.68 -4.94
CA ASN A 262 -4.73 9.78 -5.48
C ASN A 262 -3.22 9.52 -5.36
N ILE A 263 -2.79 8.30 -5.71
CA ILE A 263 -1.37 7.94 -5.70
C ILE A 263 -0.65 8.74 -6.80
N LYS A 264 0.43 9.44 -6.44
CA LYS A 264 1.22 10.26 -7.37
C LYS A 264 2.68 9.82 -7.52
N GLY A 265 3.09 8.78 -6.81
CA GLY A 265 4.40 8.17 -6.98
C GLY A 265 4.61 7.01 -6.03
N CYS A 266 5.51 6.11 -6.43
CA CYS A 266 5.92 4.97 -5.62
C CYS A 266 7.44 4.87 -5.55
N VAL A 267 7.99 4.73 -4.34
CA VAL A 267 9.41 4.64 -4.06
C VAL A 267 9.74 3.25 -3.52
N ILE A 268 10.69 2.58 -4.15
CA ILE A 268 11.09 1.21 -3.87
C ILE A 268 12.51 1.23 -3.30
N LEU A 269 12.63 1.01 -2.00
CA LEU A 269 13.89 1.05 -1.25
C LEU A 269 14.41 -0.38 -1.03
N SER A 270 15.52 -0.74 -1.67
CA SER A 270 16.08 -2.11 -1.63
C SER A 270 15.00 -3.18 -1.81
N GLY A 271 14.09 -2.97 -2.77
CA GLY A 271 12.85 -3.72 -2.88
C GLY A 271 13.07 -5.22 -3.05
N MET A 272 12.19 -6.03 -2.47
CA MET A 272 12.19 -7.49 -2.64
C MET A 272 11.62 -7.87 -4.02
N ILE A 273 12.30 -7.43 -5.09
CA ILE A 273 12.06 -7.89 -6.47
C ILE A 273 12.53 -9.33 -6.61
N ARG A 274 13.73 -9.63 -6.09
CA ARG A 274 14.27 -10.98 -5.98
C ARG A 274 15.12 -11.12 -4.73
N ILE A 275 14.90 -12.20 -3.99
CA ILE A 275 15.74 -12.60 -2.87
C ILE A 275 17.08 -13.11 -3.42
N LYS A 276 18.18 -12.56 -2.92
CA LYS A 276 19.53 -12.94 -3.37
C LYS A 276 19.87 -14.33 -2.84
N THR A 277 20.31 -15.20 -3.74
CA THR A 277 20.75 -16.57 -3.43
C THR A 277 22.03 -16.86 -4.20
N LYS A 278 22.88 -17.76 -3.68
CA LYS A 278 24.15 -18.13 -4.34
C LYS A 278 23.93 -18.72 -5.73
N LEU A 279 22.88 -19.52 -5.89
CA LEU A 279 22.54 -20.19 -7.15
C LEU A 279 21.89 -19.25 -8.17
N ASN A 280 21.44 -18.06 -7.73
CA ASN A 280 20.78 -17.03 -8.52
C ASN A 280 19.84 -17.57 -9.62
N PRO A 281 18.85 -18.41 -9.27
CA PRO A 281 18.05 -19.11 -10.28
C PRO A 281 17.17 -18.13 -11.06
N GLY A 282 17.06 -18.37 -12.38
CA GLY A 282 16.11 -17.67 -13.23
C GLY A 282 14.65 -17.92 -12.83
N ASN A 283 13.72 -17.12 -13.36
CA ASN A 283 12.29 -17.18 -13.01
C ASN A 283 11.67 -18.57 -13.24
N ILE A 284 12.04 -19.24 -14.33
CA ILE A 284 11.55 -20.59 -14.66
C ILE A 284 11.97 -21.58 -13.58
N SER A 285 13.26 -21.64 -13.24
CA SER A 285 13.77 -22.54 -12.21
C SER A 285 13.19 -22.21 -10.83
N LEU A 286 13.08 -20.93 -10.47
CA LEU A 286 12.49 -20.51 -9.19
C LEU A 286 11.02 -20.98 -9.08
N LYS A 287 10.24 -20.85 -10.16
CA LYS A 287 8.82 -21.22 -10.18
C LYS A 287 8.59 -22.72 -10.24
N TYR A 288 9.29 -23.45 -11.10
CA TYR A 288 8.99 -24.86 -11.39
C TYR A 288 9.83 -25.86 -10.58
N PHE A 289 10.92 -25.43 -9.96
CA PHE A 289 11.77 -26.31 -9.14
C PHE A 289 11.79 -25.89 -7.66
N TYR A 290 12.30 -24.69 -7.37
CA TYR A 290 12.52 -24.26 -5.98
C TYR A 290 11.22 -24.05 -5.21
N LEU A 291 10.21 -23.44 -5.84
CA LEU A 291 8.93 -23.19 -5.18
C LEU A 291 8.21 -24.50 -4.80
N PRO A 292 8.02 -25.49 -5.70
CA PRO A 292 7.47 -26.81 -5.33
C PRO A 292 8.26 -27.50 -4.21
N LEU A 293 9.60 -27.47 -4.28
CA LEU A 293 10.46 -28.05 -3.25
C LEU A 293 10.25 -27.37 -1.88
N ILE A 294 10.23 -26.04 -1.83
CA ILE A 294 10.05 -25.29 -0.57
C ILE A 294 8.62 -25.45 -0.06
N ASN A 295 7.62 -25.55 -0.94
CA ASN A 295 6.24 -25.89 -0.56
C ASN A 295 6.18 -27.27 0.11
N PHE A 296 6.79 -28.28 -0.52
CA PHE A 296 6.88 -29.61 0.06
C PHE A 296 7.58 -29.59 1.44
N LEU A 297 8.71 -28.91 1.56
CA LEU A 297 9.41 -28.73 2.83
C LEU A 297 8.59 -27.95 3.86
N SER A 298 7.74 -27.01 3.44
CA SER A 298 6.83 -26.30 4.34
C SER A 298 5.74 -27.19 4.92
N PHE A 299 5.37 -28.26 4.20
CA PHE A 299 4.42 -29.26 4.67
C PHE A 299 5.08 -30.31 5.58
N VAL A 300 6.23 -30.83 5.18
CA VAL A 300 6.94 -31.89 5.94
C VAL A 300 7.64 -31.33 7.18
N LEU A 301 8.16 -30.10 7.12
CA LEU A 301 8.95 -29.47 8.17
C LEU A 301 8.45 -28.05 8.52
N PRO A 302 7.17 -27.87 8.88
CA PRO A 302 6.54 -26.55 9.04
C PRO A 302 7.18 -25.68 10.12
N HIS A 303 7.74 -26.32 11.14
CA HIS A 303 8.39 -25.63 12.26
C HIS A 303 9.90 -25.45 12.09
N ARG A 304 10.53 -26.12 11.10
CA ARG A 304 11.95 -25.90 10.83
C ARG A 304 12.17 -24.50 10.27
N ARG A 305 13.22 -23.89 10.77
CA ARG A 305 13.66 -22.55 10.38
C ARG A 305 14.83 -22.69 9.43
N PHE A 306 14.76 -21.98 8.32
CA PHE A 306 15.90 -21.76 7.45
C PHE A 306 16.91 -20.90 8.21
N TRP A 307 18.05 -21.49 8.54
CA TRP A 307 19.22 -20.73 9.01
C TRP A 307 19.95 -20.21 7.77
N SER A 308 20.11 -18.89 7.72
CA SER A 308 20.73 -18.11 6.64
C SER A 308 19.85 -17.78 5.43
N LEU A 309 18.96 -16.80 5.58
CA LEU A 309 19.06 -15.74 4.57
C LEU A 309 20.36 -15.01 4.95
N ALA A 310 21.41 -15.28 4.17
CA ALA A 310 22.82 -14.95 4.37
C ALA A 310 23.02 -13.99 5.53
N SER A 311 23.82 -14.39 6.52
CA SER A 311 24.42 -13.53 7.53
C SER A 311 24.91 -12.26 6.83
N TYR A 312 24.02 -11.28 6.69
CA TYR A 312 24.29 -10.02 6.03
C TYR A 312 25.54 -9.54 6.74
N LYS A 313 26.54 -9.08 5.99
CA LYS A 313 27.74 -8.48 6.58
C LYS A 313 27.30 -7.18 7.25
N ARG A 314 26.62 -7.31 8.40
CA ARG A 314 26.01 -6.23 9.16
C ARG A 314 27.20 -5.45 9.66
N SER A 315 27.22 -4.15 9.37
CA SER A 315 28.08 -3.27 10.15
C SER A 315 27.76 -3.52 11.63
N LYS A 316 28.77 -3.43 12.49
CA LYS A 316 28.66 -3.70 13.94
C LYS A 316 27.43 -2.98 14.56
N ASN A 317 27.13 -1.78 14.06
CA ASN A 317 25.99 -0.95 14.45
C ASN A 317 24.63 -1.48 13.99
N ILE A 318 24.49 -1.96 12.74
CA ILE A 318 23.21 -2.55 12.28
C ILE A 318 22.94 -3.86 13.00
N TYR A 319 23.99 -4.62 13.34
CA TYR A 319 23.88 -5.85 14.12
C TYR A 319 23.43 -5.57 15.57
N SER A 320 23.98 -4.55 16.23
CA SER A 320 23.55 -4.18 17.59
C SER A 320 22.10 -3.70 17.60
N VAL A 321 21.70 -2.82 16.67
CA VAL A 321 20.28 -2.40 16.55
C VAL A 321 19.38 -3.61 16.37
N SER A 322 19.75 -4.47 15.43
CA SER A 322 19.07 -5.71 15.12
C SER A 322 18.88 -6.66 16.31
N LYS A 323 19.88 -6.76 17.19
CA LYS A 323 19.91 -7.69 18.31
C LYS A 323 19.09 -7.18 19.49
N TYR A 324 19.14 -5.88 19.74
CA TYR A 324 18.58 -5.27 20.95
C TYR A 324 17.23 -4.56 20.73
N ASP A 325 16.70 -4.56 19.50
CA ASP A 325 15.35 -4.07 19.23
C ASP A 325 14.29 -4.93 19.93
N LYS A 326 13.37 -4.28 20.65
CA LYS A 326 12.36 -4.91 21.52
C LYS A 326 11.35 -5.74 20.74
N PHE A 327 11.01 -5.33 19.52
CA PHE A 327 9.91 -5.94 18.76
C PHE A 327 10.40 -6.82 17.62
N ARG A 328 11.71 -6.85 17.37
CA ARG A 328 12.31 -7.64 16.32
C ARG A 328 12.38 -9.11 16.68
N ASN A 329 11.84 -9.95 15.79
CA ASN A 329 12.05 -11.38 15.87
C ASN A 329 13.41 -11.78 15.29
N ASN A 330 14.33 -12.18 16.18
CA ASN A 330 15.66 -12.65 15.80
C ASN A 330 15.73 -14.13 15.42
N ASN A 331 14.60 -14.86 15.50
CA ASN A 331 14.53 -16.25 15.05
C ASN A 331 14.69 -16.37 13.52
N GLY A 332 15.11 -17.55 13.04
CA GLY A 332 15.16 -17.87 11.60
C GLY A 332 13.78 -17.82 10.91
N ILE A 333 13.77 -17.70 9.58
CA ILE A 333 12.53 -17.69 8.76
C ILE A 333 12.03 -19.13 8.63
N ARG A 334 10.75 -19.41 8.86
CA ARG A 334 10.16 -20.74 8.62
C ARG A 334 9.97 -21.00 7.13
N PHE A 335 9.99 -22.27 6.72
CA PHE A 335 9.82 -22.65 5.30
C PHE A 335 8.53 -22.11 4.68
N LYS A 336 7.42 -22.12 5.43
CA LYS A 336 6.15 -21.54 4.96
C LYS A 336 6.29 -20.06 4.60
N CYS A 337 6.84 -19.26 5.50
CA CYS A 337 7.08 -17.84 5.24
C CYS A 337 8.04 -17.64 4.06
N MET A 338 9.11 -18.44 3.95
CA MET A 338 10.02 -18.39 2.80
C MET A 338 9.30 -18.70 1.48
N SER A 339 8.41 -19.70 1.47
CA SER A 339 7.59 -20.03 0.31
C SER A 339 6.76 -18.82 -0.13
N GLU A 340 6.05 -18.19 0.80
CA GLU A 340 5.22 -17.02 0.49
C GLU A 340 6.04 -15.82 -0.03
N LEU A 341 7.26 -15.61 0.50
CA LEU A 341 8.16 -14.58 -0.01
C LEU A 341 8.64 -14.90 -1.45
N ILE A 342 8.98 -16.15 -1.74
CA ILE A 342 9.37 -16.58 -3.09
C ILE A 342 8.19 -16.43 -4.05
N LYS A 343 6.99 -16.89 -3.67
CA LYS A 343 5.75 -16.69 -4.43
C LYS A 343 5.55 -15.21 -4.73
N ALA A 344 5.72 -14.32 -3.75
CA ALA A 344 5.59 -12.88 -3.96
C ALA A 344 6.55 -12.32 -5.02
N THR A 345 7.80 -12.79 -5.07
CA THR A 345 8.76 -12.36 -6.11
C THR A 345 8.39 -12.86 -7.50
N ILE A 346 7.79 -14.06 -7.60
CA ILE A 346 7.32 -14.62 -8.87
C ILE A 346 6.06 -13.88 -9.32
N THR A 347 5.08 -13.71 -8.43
CA THR A 347 3.82 -13.03 -8.71
C THR A 347 4.04 -11.59 -9.14
N LEU A 348 5.01 -10.89 -8.53
CA LEU A 348 5.38 -9.53 -8.93
C LEU A 348 5.84 -9.46 -10.40
N ASP A 349 6.71 -10.38 -10.84
CA ASP A 349 7.17 -10.42 -12.24
C ASP A 349 6.07 -10.91 -13.21
N TYR A 350 5.24 -11.85 -12.76
CA TYR A 350 4.12 -12.37 -13.54
C TYR A 350 3.08 -11.28 -13.85
N ASN A 351 2.76 -10.44 -12.86
CA ASN A 351 1.76 -9.37 -12.98
C ASN A 351 2.34 -8.04 -13.51
N ILE A 352 3.53 -8.05 -14.11
CA ILE A 352 4.20 -6.82 -14.55
C ILE A 352 3.38 -5.99 -15.55
N ASN A 353 2.56 -6.65 -16.36
CA ASN A 353 1.68 -5.99 -17.34
C ASN A 353 0.56 -5.17 -16.68
N TYR A 354 0.24 -5.45 -15.43
CA TYR A 354 -0.72 -4.66 -14.65
C TYR A 354 -0.08 -3.45 -13.98
N MET A 355 1.19 -3.12 -14.23
CA MET A 355 1.76 -1.88 -13.70
C MET A 355 1.14 -0.66 -14.37
N PRO A 356 0.62 0.32 -13.61
CA PRO A 356 0.00 1.52 -14.17
C PRO A 356 1.04 2.41 -14.85
N LYS A 357 0.79 2.80 -16.10
CA LYS A 357 1.73 3.56 -16.93
C LYS A 357 2.01 4.97 -16.42
N ASP A 358 1.04 5.55 -15.71
CA ASP A 358 0.96 6.95 -15.30
C ASP A 358 1.51 7.23 -13.90
N ILE A 359 1.76 6.20 -13.08
CA ILE A 359 2.32 6.36 -11.73
C ILE A 359 3.85 6.33 -11.77
N PRO A 360 4.54 7.44 -11.45
CA PRO A 360 6.00 7.46 -11.46
C PRO A 360 6.63 6.51 -10.44
N LEU A 361 7.73 5.87 -10.82
CA LEU A 361 8.48 4.95 -9.95
C LEU A 361 9.90 5.46 -9.68
N LEU A 362 10.33 5.41 -8.42
CA LEU A 362 11.74 5.62 -8.03
C LEU A 362 12.27 4.36 -7.36
N PHE A 363 13.25 3.71 -7.97
CA PHE A 363 13.99 2.61 -7.36
C PHE A 363 15.25 3.17 -6.71
N VAL A 364 15.50 2.82 -5.46
CA VAL A 364 16.78 3.10 -4.77
C VAL A 364 17.35 1.77 -4.28
N HIS A 365 18.52 1.39 -4.78
CA HIS A 365 19.08 0.07 -4.49
C HIS A 365 20.60 0.10 -4.42
N SER A 366 21.17 -0.63 -3.45
CA SER A 366 22.63 -0.72 -3.28
C SER A 366 23.23 -1.86 -4.09
N LYS A 367 24.32 -1.65 -4.82
CA LYS A 367 24.97 -2.73 -5.61
C LYS A 367 25.46 -3.88 -4.71
N ASP A 368 25.92 -3.57 -3.51
CA ASP A 368 26.40 -4.52 -2.51
C ASP A 368 25.27 -5.10 -1.62
N ASP A 369 23.99 -4.94 -2.00
CA ASP A 369 22.88 -5.57 -1.29
C ASP A 369 23.02 -7.10 -1.34
N SER A 370 23.11 -7.70 -0.14
CA SER A 370 23.29 -9.14 0.04
C SER A 370 21.99 -9.89 0.33
N ALA A 371 20.85 -9.19 0.45
CA ALA A 371 19.55 -9.76 0.75
C ALA A 371 18.61 -9.70 -0.45
N CYS A 372 18.53 -8.56 -1.13
CA CYS A 372 17.75 -8.38 -2.35
C CYS A 372 18.69 -8.07 -3.53
N SER A 373 18.52 -8.77 -4.65
CA SER A 373 19.45 -8.62 -5.78
C SER A 373 19.25 -7.28 -6.51
N TYR A 374 20.35 -6.55 -6.65
CA TYR A 374 20.44 -5.35 -7.46
C TYR A 374 20.23 -5.67 -8.95
N GLU A 375 20.85 -6.73 -9.44
CA GLU A 375 20.81 -7.16 -10.84
C GLU A 375 19.37 -7.45 -11.28
N TRP A 376 18.61 -8.17 -10.45
CA TRP A 376 17.20 -8.43 -10.72
C TRP A 376 16.33 -7.17 -10.62
N THR A 377 16.72 -6.20 -9.81
CA THR A 377 16.04 -4.89 -9.75
C THR A 377 16.27 -4.12 -11.05
N VAL A 378 17.48 -4.13 -11.60
CA VAL A 378 17.78 -3.54 -12.92
C VAL A 378 16.97 -4.22 -14.03
N LEU A 379 16.91 -5.56 -14.02
CA LEU A 379 16.12 -6.31 -15.01
C LEU A 379 14.63 -5.97 -14.94
N PHE A 380 14.05 -5.93 -13.73
CA PHE A 380 12.65 -5.55 -13.53
C PHE A 380 12.40 -4.09 -13.94
N TYR A 381 13.30 -3.18 -13.57
CA TYR A 381 13.26 -1.76 -13.96
C TYR A 381 13.26 -1.61 -15.49
N ASN A 382 14.08 -2.37 -16.21
CA ASN A 382 14.10 -2.32 -17.67
C ASN A 382 12.81 -2.88 -18.29
N LYS A 383 12.29 -3.98 -17.73
CA LYS A 383 11.09 -4.67 -18.23
C LYS A 383 9.78 -3.91 -17.96
N VAL A 384 9.67 -3.18 -16.86
CA VAL A 384 8.41 -2.53 -16.46
C VAL A 384 8.05 -1.38 -17.40
N ASN A 385 6.83 -1.38 -17.96
CA ASN A 385 6.37 -0.37 -18.91
C ASN A 385 5.64 0.78 -18.22
N VAL A 386 6.40 1.73 -17.67
CA VAL A 386 5.89 2.93 -16.98
C VAL A 386 6.52 4.16 -17.59
N ASN A 387 5.72 5.21 -17.81
CA ASN A 387 6.13 6.42 -18.53
C ASN A 387 7.26 7.18 -17.83
N LYS A 388 7.23 7.24 -16.49
CA LYS A 388 8.24 7.91 -15.66
C LYS A 388 8.80 6.92 -14.66
N LYS A 389 10.05 6.51 -14.84
CA LYS A 389 10.76 5.65 -13.88
C LYS A 389 12.21 6.11 -13.76
N GLU A 390 12.74 6.03 -12.55
CA GLU A 390 14.14 6.35 -12.25
C GLU A 390 14.75 5.24 -11.39
N LEU A 391 16.01 4.87 -11.67
CA LEU A 391 16.81 3.98 -10.82
C LEU A 391 17.99 4.77 -10.25
N HIS A 392 17.95 5.02 -8.95
CA HIS A 392 19.03 5.63 -8.19
C HIS A 392 19.88 4.55 -7.50
N THR A 393 21.02 4.27 -8.11
CA THR A 393 21.97 3.27 -7.59
C THR A 393 22.88 3.89 -6.55
N VAL A 394 23.04 3.20 -5.42
CA VAL A 394 24.00 3.57 -4.37
C VAL A 394 25.05 2.47 -4.18
N ASP A 395 26.22 2.85 -3.68
CA ASP A 395 27.32 1.91 -3.43
C ASP A 395 27.64 1.86 -1.94
N GLY A 396 28.01 0.68 -1.46
CA GLY A 396 28.46 0.48 -0.09
C GLY A 396 27.37 0.73 0.96
N MET A 397 26.08 0.70 0.61
CA MET A 397 24.98 0.82 1.57
C MET A 397 24.43 -0.54 2.04
N GLY A 398 24.65 -1.60 1.27
CA GLY A 398 24.03 -2.90 1.43
C GLY A 398 22.50 -2.84 1.46
N HIS A 399 21.85 -3.70 2.26
CA HIS A 399 20.39 -3.81 2.33
C HIS A 399 19.77 -2.73 3.20
N ALA A 400 20.41 -2.37 4.31
CA ALA A 400 19.86 -1.48 5.33
C ALA A 400 20.02 0.01 4.98
N ILE A 401 19.60 0.39 3.77
CA ILE A 401 19.80 1.74 3.23
C ILE A 401 19.10 2.85 4.04
N THR A 402 18.07 2.50 4.81
CA THR A 402 17.37 3.44 5.69
C THR A 402 18.04 3.62 7.06
N MET A 403 18.98 2.75 7.44
CA MET A 403 19.62 2.76 8.77
C MET A 403 21.11 3.07 8.73
N LYS A 404 21.76 2.85 7.59
CA LYS A 404 23.21 3.03 7.46
C LYS A 404 23.58 4.53 7.46
N PRO A 405 24.72 4.92 8.05
CA PRO A 405 25.22 6.29 7.93
C PRO A 405 25.26 6.74 6.46
N GLY A 406 24.82 7.97 6.19
CA GLY A 406 24.66 8.50 4.84
C GLY A 406 23.26 8.32 4.22
N ASN A 407 22.33 7.65 4.92
CA ASN A 407 20.92 7.52 4.50
C ASN A 407 20.21 8.87 4.23
N GLN A 408 20.72 9.98 4.78
CA GLN A 408 20.19 11.33 4.62
C GLN A 408 20.25 11.79 3.16
N GLY A 409 21.28 11.38 2.41
CA GLY A 409 21.39 11.67 0.98
C GLY A 409 20.29 10.99 0.17
N ILE A 410 19.98 9.73 0.52
CA ILE A 410 18.87 8.97 -0.09
C ILE A 410 17.54 9.64 0.23
N LEU A 411 17.30 10.00 1.48
CA LEU A 411 16.09 10.70 1.90
C LEU A 411 15.93 12.03 1.17
N LYS A 412 17.00 12.82 1.04
CA LYS A 412 17.00 14.07 0.28
C LYS A 412 16.61 13.82 -1.18
N LYS A 413 17.22 12.82 -1.84
CA LYS A 413 16.88 12.44 -3.21
C LYS A 413 15.39 12.10 -3.36
N ILE A 414 14.81 11.39 -2.39
CA ILE A 414 13.38 11.04 -2.40
C ILE A 414 12.51 12.28 -2.26
N ILE A 415 12.80 13.17 -1.30
CA ILE A 415 12.05 14.41 -1.09
C ILE A 415 12.13 15.31 -2.33
N ASP A 416 13.32 15.47 -2.91
CA ASP A 416 13.53 16.24 -4.14
C ASP A 416 12.73 15.64 -5.31
N TRP A 417 12.75 14.31 -5.45
CA TRP A 417 11.98 13.61 -6.49
C TRP A 417 10.47 13.80 -6.33
N ILE A 418 9.93 13.62 -5.12
CA ILE A 418 8.51 13.85 -4.81
C ILE A 418 8.11 15.30 -5.10
N SER A 419 8.97 16.26 -4.72
CA SER A 419 8.73 17.70 -4.95
C SER A 419 8.64 18.03 -6.44
N ASN A 420 9.55 17.47 -7.25
CA ASN A 420 9.58 17.66 -8.70
C ASN A 420 8.33 17.09 -9.39
N LEU A 421 7.82 15.94 -8.93
CA LEU A 421 6.57 15.40 -9.45
C LEU A 421 5.40 16.35 -9.22
N ARG A 422 5.31 16.92 -8.02
CA ARG A 422 4.22 17.84 -7.66
C ARG A 422 4.27 19.14 -8.44
N SER A 423 5.46 19.71 -8.66
CA SER A 423 5.60 20.94 -9.44
C SER A 423 5.13 20.73 -10.89
N ASN A 424 5.49 19.60 -11.50
CA ASN A 424 5.06 19.26 -12.86
C ASN A 424 3.54 19.04 -12.99
N ASP A 425 2.88 18.51 -11.94
CA ASP A 425 1.43 18.34 -11.93
C ASP A 425 0.69 19.68 -11.85
N LYS A 426 1.24 20.69 -11.15
CA LYS A 426 0.66 22.04 -11.10
C LYS A 426 0.67 22.72 -12.48
N TYR A 427 1.82 22.68 -13.16
CA TYR A 427 1.95 23.29 -14.50
C TYR A 427 1.09 22.62 -15.57
N LYS A 428 0.70 21.35 -15.40
CA LYS A 428 -0.29 20.71 -16.29
C LYS A 428 -1.70 21.22 -16.03
N GLY A 429 -2.10 21.34 -14.77
CA GLY A 429 -3.43 21.87 -14.42
C GLY A 429 -3.67 23.29 -14.91
N GLU A 430 -2.65 24.17 -14.86
CA GLU A 430 -2.75 25.54 -15.36
C GLU A 430 -2.86 25.64 -16.90
N LYS A 431 -2.40 24.63 -17.64
CA LYS A 431 -2.52 24.58 -19.11
C LYS A 431 -3.86 24.01 -19.59
N ASP A 432 -4.53 23.22 -18.77
CA ASP A 432 -5.84 22.65 -19.09
C ASP A 432 -6.99 23.62 -18.71
N GLU A 433 -6.68 24.73 -18.05
CA GLU A 433 -7.62 25.81 -17.63
C GLU A 433 -7.53 27.08 -18.52
N LEU A 434 -6.68 27.08 -19.55
CA LEU A 434 -6.56 28.13 -20.59
C LEU A 434 -7.05 27.58 -21.93
#